data_AF-A0A9E2VJM6-F1
#
_entry.id   AF-A0A9E2VJM6-F1
#
_cell.length_a   1.000
_cell.length_b   1.000
_cell.length_c   1.000
_cell.angle_alpha   90.00
_cell.angle_beta   90.00
_cell.angle_gamma   90.00
#
_symmetry.space_group_name_H-M   'P 1'
#
loop_
_entity.id
_entity.type
_entity.pdbx_description
1 polymer ?
#
loop_
_entity_poly.entity_id
_entity_poly.type
_entity_poly.pdbx_seq_one_letter_code
_entity_poly.pdbx_strand_id
1 'polypeptide(L)'
;MDREETPFNRAEVGLPEGQEEASPITETEMPEDEKTRRARLMRHFIEYRVLGINPVYSEEESEDIFGGLSVAEKANLLYEKILARQATLRTMERQEAATGATAPAEEVDPDLLSDIQALWSDKGVQELFIDRYTDARMDAKAYRLSDLGRDWEDLNIVIEVKQGQLKRISQDLFLQRITREDRLSAARSRVARLARELIEKRQTRDDIVSLKGLPAIPENTDVAAHIHYEHLREMRNQSESGSRFVWLPYYEGKLRKITAALQNGRWPILMGEGGTGKSHLAIAAAYALTGSAPLKVPCGPRTNEHDLIMDKDIKDTDQGGGSKNTYGGLLKAATGFDDSTQLEPTCDHGRIVRLDEFNRIDPKGQGYSIVKEARQLHPGEMYYDHPVLPGFGAIAT
;
A
#
# COMPACT_ATOMS: atom_id res chain seq x y z
N MET A 1 49.13 37.12 18.79
CA MET A 1 49.79 35.81 18.57
C MET A 1 48.93 35.04 17.58
N ASP A 2 48.70 35.51 16.36
CA ASP A 2 49.65 35.91 15.29
C ASP A 2 50.63 34.79 14.95
N ARG A 3 50.26 34.01 13.93
CA ARG A 3 51.13 33.53 12.85
C ARG A 3 50.24 33.48 11.60
N GLU A 4 50.21 34.57 10.83
CA GLU A 4 51.13 34.89 9.74
C GLU A 4 50.98 33.95 8.54
N GLU A 5 50.27 34.51 7.55
CA GLU A 5 50.44 34.24 6.13
C GLU A 5 51.91 34.39 5.72
N THR A 6 52.37 33.61 4.75
CA THR A 6 53.08 34.18 3.60
C THR A 6 53.12 33.22 2.40
N PRO A 7 52.95 33.73 1.17
CA PRO A 7 53.01 33.02 -0.10
C PRO A 7 54.40 33.18 -0.78
N PHE A 8 54.49 32.87 -2.08
CA PHE A 8 55.65 32.85 -2.99
C PHE A 8 56.26 31.43 -3.14
N ASN A 9 56.47 30.87 -4.35
CA ASN A 9 57.11 31.54 -5.47
C ASN A 9 56.77 30.91 -6.84
N ARG A 10 56.71 31.79 -7.85
CA ARG A 10 56.69 31.53 -9.29
C ARG A 10 58.06 30.98 -9.72
N ALA A 11 58.07 29.96 -10.56
CA ALA A 11 59.20 29.68 -11.45
C ALA A 11 58.64 29.23 -12.81
N GLU A 12 58.64 30.17 -13.76
CA GLU A 12 58.72 29.87 -15.18
C GLU A 12 60.06 29.15 -15.46
N VAL A 13 60.09 28.24 -16.43
CA VAL A 13 61.07 28.16 -17.53
C VAL A 13 60.87 26.81 -18.25
N GLY A 14 60.69 26.86 -19.57
CA GLY A 14 61.19 25.81 -20.47
C GLY A 14 60.15 25.06 -21.30
N LEU A 15 59.71 25.67 -22.40
CA LEU A 15 59.27 24.93 -23.59
C LEU A 15 60.45 24.16 -24.19
N PRO A 16 60.20 23.02 -24.85
CA PRO A 16 60.81 22.78 -26.14
C PRO A 16 59.74 22.56 -27.21
N GLU A 17 59.88 23.34 -28.28
CA GLU A 17 59.23 23.10 -29.57
C GLU A 17 59.76 21.79 -30.19
N GLY A 18 58.84 21.00 -30.75
CA GLY A 18 59.13 19.81 -31.55
C GLY A 18 57.88 19.38 -32.30
N GLN A 19 57.93 19.52 -33.62
CA GLN A 19 56.82 19.45 -34.57
C GLN A 19 56.19 18.05 -34.77
N GLU A 20 54.90 18.11 -35.08
CA GLU A 20 54.12 17.31 -36.04
C GLU A 20 54.24 15.78 -36.02
N GLU A 21 53.17 15.11 -35.60
CA GLU A 21 52.44 14.20 -36.49
C GLU A 21 50.93 14.32 -36.22
N ALA A 22 50.20 14.78 -37.24
CA ALA A 22 48.75 14.74 -37.26
C ALA A 22 48.28 13.28 -37.31
N SER A 23 47.36 12.92 -36.43
CA SER A 23 46.53 11.72 -36.54
C SER A 23 45.13 12.03 -36.00
N PRO A 24 44.11 11.36 -36.56
CA PRO A 24 42.88 11.99 -36.96
C PRO A 24 41.92 12.22 -35.79
N ILE A 25 41.08 13.24 -36.01
CA ILE A 25 39.83 13.56 -35.32
C ILE A 25 39.20 12.28 -34.75
N THR A 26 39.32 12.07 -33.45
CA THR A 26 38.33 11.28 -32.73
C THR A 26 37.14 12.22 -32.61
N GLU A 27 36.11 11.94 -33.40
CA GLU A 27 34.78 12.51 -33.22
C GLU A 27 34.47 12.45 -31.73
N THR A 28 34.54 13.61 -31.08
CA THR A 28 34.03 13.75 -29.73
C THR A 28 32.53 13.66 -29.93
N GLU A 29 31.97 12.45 -29.80
CA GLU A 29 30.53 12.21 -29.86
C GLU A 29 29.87 13.29 -29.01
N MET A 30 29.18 14.21 -29.69
CA MET A 30 28.35 15.18 -29.01
C MET A 30 27.41 14.39 -28.09
N PRO A 31 27.23 14.80 -26.83
CA PRO A 31 26.40 14.05 -25.90
C PRO A 31 25.03 13.85 -26.52
N GLU A 32 24.71 12.58 -26.81
CA GLU A 32 23.47 12.18 -27.44
C GLU A 32 22.31 12.79 -26.66
N ASP A 33 21.43 13.53 -27.34
CA ASP A 33 20.27 14.13 -26.71
C ASP A 33 19.50 13.06 -25.94
N GLU A 34 19.18 13.34 -24.66
CA GLU A 34 18.64 12.34 -23.73
C GLU A 34 17.31 11.75 -24.25
N LYS A 35 16.53 12.53 -25.00
CA LYS A 35 15.31 12.07 -25.68
C LYS A 35 15.65 11.00 -26.73
N THR A 36 16.62 11.27 -27.59
CA THR A 36 17.12 10.33 -28.63
C THR A 36 17.67 9.04 -28.02
N ARG A 37 18.47 9.16 -26.96
CA ARG A 37 19.02 8.01 -26.24
C ARG A 37 17.91 7.12 -25.69
N ARG A 38 16.87 7.71 -25.08
CA ARG A 38 15.72 6.96 -24.51
C ARG A 38 14.84 6.34 -25.58
N ALA A 39 14.61 7.03 -26.70
CA ALA A 39 13.91 6.50 -27.85
C ALA A 39 14.58 5.21 -28.35
N ARG A 40 15.91 5.27 -28.55
CA ARG A 40 16.72 4.12 -28.97
C ARG A 40 16.62 2.95 -28.00
N LEU A 41 16.74 3.20 -26.69
CA LEU A 41 16.64 2.15 -25.67
C LEU A 41 15.26 1.48 -25.64
N MET A 42 14.17 2.22 -25.81
CA MET A 42 12.83 1.65 -25.82
C MET A 42 12.56 0.85 -27.11
N ARG A 43 13.02 1.35 -28.25
CA ARG A 43 12.97 0.61 -29.52
C ARG A 43 13.71 -0.73 -29.40
N HIS A 44 14.94 -0.68 -28.89
CA HIS A 44 15.74 -1.88 -28.63
C HIS A 44 15.07 -2.84 -27.63
N PHE A 45 14.42 -2.31 -26.59
CA PHE A 45 13.67 -3.14 -25.65
C PHE A 45 12.53 -3.90 -26.34
N ILE A 46 11.73 -3.24 -27.18
CA ILE A 46 10.61 -3.91 -27.86
C ILE A 46 11.14 -4.93 -28.87
N GLU A 47 12.08 -4.54 -29.73
CA GLU A 47 12.63 -5.41 -30.78
C GLU A 47 13.32 -6.65 -30.21
N TYR A 48 14.15 -6.50 -29.17
CA TYR A 48 15.00 -7.60 -28.69
C TYR A 48 14.46 -8.30 -27.43
N ARG A 49 13.78 -7.60 -26.53
CA ARG A 49 13.26 -8.19 -25.28
C ARG A 49 11.79 -8.59 -25.36
N VAL A 50 11.01 -7.94 -26.21
CA VAL A 50 9.58 -8.25 -26.38
C VAL A 50 9.38 -9.20 -27.55
N LEU A 51 9.89 -8.85 -28.73
CA LEU A 51 9.68 -9.59 -29.98
C LEU A 51 10.77 -10.63 -30.28
N GLY A 52 11.97 -10.49 -29.72
CA GLY A 52 13.09 -11.43 -29.93
C GLY A 52 12.87 -12.87 -29.45
N ILE A 53 11.72 -13.17 -28.85
CA ILE A 53 11.28 -14.52 -28.47
C ILE A 53 10.10 -14.87 -29.40
N ASN A 54 10.42 -15.48 -30.54
CA ASN A 54 9.49 -15.75 -31.66
C ASN A 54 8.24 -16.55 -31.27
N PRO A 55 7.09 -16.17 -31.85
CA PRO A 55 6.29 -17.08 -32.64
C PRO A 55 6.27 -16.64 -34.12
N VAL A 56 6.12 -17.61 -35.01
CA VAL A 56 6.05 -17.40 -36.47
C VAL A 56 4.86 -16.50 -36.79
N TYR A 57 5.12 -15.30 -37.30
CA TYR A 57 4.10 -14.32 -37.68
C TYR A 57 3.84 -14.32 -39.18
N SER A 58 2.57 -14.30 -39.57
CA SER A 58 2.10 -14.06 -40.94
C SER A 58 1.61 -12.62 -41.05
N GLU A 59 2.23 -11.80 -41.91
CA GLU A 59 1.87 -10.38 -42.09
C GLU A 59 0.43 -10.18 -42.57
N GLU A 60 -0.19 -11.17 -43.21
CA GLU A 60 -1.54 -11.08 -43.79
C GLU A 60 -2.66 -10.97 -42.73
N GLU A 61 -2.44 -11.38 -41.48
CA GLU A 61 -3.46 -11.30 -40.42
C GLU A 61 -3.51 -9.92 -39.71
N SER A 62 -2.49 -9.07 -39.89
CA SER A 62 -2.36 -7.75 -39.22
C SER A 62 -3.39 -6.72 -39.70
N GLU A 63 -3.56 -6.63 -41.02
CA GLU A 63 -4.34 -5.57 -41.66
C GLU A 63 -5.85 -5.74 -41.38
N ASP A 64 -6.32 -6.98 -41.28
CA ASP A 64 -7.73 -7.30 -41.03
C ASP A 64 -8.15 -7.07 -39.57
N ILE A 65 -7.24 -7.28 -38.59
CA ILE A 65 -7.57 -7.21 -37.16
C ILE A 65 -7.54 -5.76 -36.64
N PHE A 66 -6.56 -4.96 -37.05
CA PHE A 66 -6.36 -3.59 -36.52
C PHE A 66 -6.60 -2.48 -37.55
N GLY A 67 -6.94 -2.81 -38.80
CA GLY A 67 -7.11 -1.84 -39.89
C GLY A 67 -8.17 -0.75 -39.63
N GLY A 68 -9.17 -1.03 -38.80
CA GLY A 68 -10.21 -0.07 -38.41
C GLY A 68 -9.81 0.93 -37.30
N LEU A 69 -8.65 0.74 -36.65
CA LEU A 69 -8.20 1.57 -35.53
C LEU A 69 -7.31 2.72 -35.99
N SER A 70 -7.43 3.87 -35.33
CA SER A 70 -6.50 4.98 -35.50
C SER A 70 -5.11 4.64 -34.94
N VAL A 71 -4.08 5.34 -35.43
CA VAL A 71 -2.68 5.21 -34.94
C VAL A 71 -2.60 5.39 -33.42
N ALA A 72 -3.42 6.30 -32.85
CA ALA A 72 -3.46 6.54 -31.41
C ALA A 72 -4.07 5.37 -30.63
N GLU A 73 -5.14 4.76 -31.15
CA GLU A 73 -5.77 3.57 -30.54
C GLU A 73 -4.85 2.37 -30.62
N LYS A 74 -4.21 2.15 -31.77
CA LYS A 74 -3.19 1.10 -31.95
C LYS A 74 -2.01 1.27 -30.98
N ALA A 75 -1.51 2.50 -30.79
CA ALA A 75 -0.43 2.77 -29.84
C ALA A 75 -0.82 2.54 -28.38
N ASN A 76 -2.06 2.87 -27.99
CA ASN A 76 -2.58 2.56 -26.66
C ASN A 76 -2.74 1.04 -26.46
N LEU A 77 -3.25 0.33 -27.47
CA LEU A 77 -3.41 -1.12 -27.44
C LEU A 77 -2.05 -1.83 -27.34
N LEU A 78 -1.04 -1.34 -28.06
CA LEU A 78 0.34 -1.80 -27.95
C LEU A 78 0.86 -1.66 -26.52
N TYR A 79 0.61 -0.51 -25.86
CA TYR A 79 0.98 -0.30 -24.47
C TYR A 79 0.31 -1.31 -23.53
N GLU A 80 -1.00 -1.53 -23.68
CA GLU A 80 -1.76 -2.49 -22.86
C GLU A 80 -1.23 -3.92 -23.02
N LYS A 81 -0.94 -4.35 -24.25
CA LYS A 81 -0.41 -5.68 -24.54
C LYS A 81 1.02 -5.87 -23.99
N ILE A 82 1.88 -4.85 -24.08
CA ILE A 82 3.21 -4.87 -23.45
C ILE A 82 3.09 -4.98 -21.92
N LEU A 83 2.14 -4.26 -21.30
CA LEU A 83 1.90 -4.36 -19.85
C LEU A 83 1.39 -5.73 -19.44
N ALA A 84 0.45 -6.31 -20.20
CA ALA A 84 -0.07 -7.65 -19.95
C ALA A 84 1.07 -8.67 -19.96
N ARG A 85 1.93 -8.62 -20.98
CA ARG A 85 3.12 -9.47 -21.06
C ARG A 85 4.04 -9.31 -19.85
N GLN A 86 4.30 -8.07 -19.41
CA GLN A 86 5.13 -7.84 -18.22
C GLN A 86 4.47 -8.35 -16.93
N ALA A 87 3.15 -8.28 -16.82
CA ALA A 87 2.42 -8.84 -15.70
C ALA A 87 2.58 -10.37 -15.66
N THR A 88 2.43 -11.05 -16.79
CA THR A 88 2.65 -12.50 -16.94
C THR A 88 4.08 -12.90 -16.56
N LEU A 89 5.09 -12.19 -17.05
CA LEU A 89 6.49 -12.46 -16.68
C LEU A 89 6.74 -12.32 -15.17
N ARG A 90 6.16 -11.29 -14.52
CA ARG A 90 6.27 -11.11 -13.07
C ARG A 90 5.54 -12.19 -12.27
N THR A 91 4.41 -12.70 -12.76
CA THR A 91 3.72 -13.81 -12.10
C THR A 91 4.51 -15.10 -12.24
N MET A 92 5.13 -15.35 -13.40
CA MET A 92 6.04 -16.48 -13.61
C MET A 92 7.24 -16.40 -12.65
N GLU A 93 7.95 -15.26 -12.58
CA GLU A 93 9.08 -15.05 -11.66
C GLU A 93 8.69 -15.31 -10.19
N ARG A 94 7.49 -14.85 -9.78
CA ARG A 94 6.97 -15.08 -8.42
C ARG A 94 6.61 -16.53 -8.15
N GLN A 95 6.06 -17.23 -9.14
CA GLN A 95 5.72 -18.65 -9.04
C GLN A 95 6.99 -19.49 -8.97
N GLU A 96 7.99 -19.24 -9.83
CA GLU A 96 9.29 -19.91 -9.81
C GLU A 96 9.99 -19.75 -8.45
N ALA A 97 9.94 -18.54 -7.86
CA ALA A 97 10.48 -18.26 -6.53
C ALA A 97 9.71 -18.96 -5.39
N ALA A 98 8.40 -19.20 -5.56
CA ALA A 98 7.54 -19.79 -4.53
C ALA A 98 7.45 -21.32 -4.57
N THR A 99 7.53 -21.94 -5.75
CA THR A 99 7.31 -23.39 -5.92
C THR A 99 8.59 -24.19 -6.12
N GLY A 100 9.76 -23.55 -6.24
CA GLY A 100 11.02 -24.28 -6.40
C GLY A 100 10.99 -25.19 -7.63
N ALA A 101 10.91 -24.61 -8.82
CA ALA A 101 11.11 -25.23 -10.13
C ALA A 101 10.23 -26.44 -10.54
N THR A 102 9.25 -26.89 -9.74
CA THR A 102 8.47 -28.10 -10.05
C THR A 102 7.12 -27.88 -10.75
N ALA A 103 6.68 -26.64 -11.00
CA ALA A 103 5.50 -26.37 -11.82
C ALA A 103 5.94 -25.87 -13.21
N PRO A 104 5.34 -26.36 -14.32
CA PRO A 104 5.57 -25.76 -15.63
C PRO A 104 5.09 -24.31 -15.57
N ALA A 105 6.00 -23.36 -15.81
CA ALA A 105 5.65 -21.94 -15.84
C ALA A 105 4.62 -21.72 -16.96
N GLU A 106 3.54 -20.97 -16.67
CA GLU A 106 2.58 -20.56 -17.70
C GLU A 106 3.34 -19.79 -18.78
N GLU A 107 3.43 -20.34 -20.00
CA GLU A 107 4.08 -19.66 -21.11
C GLU A 107 3.29 -18.41 -21.51
N VAL A 108 4.01 -17.38 -21.97
CA VAL A 108 3.36 -16.18 -22.51
C VAL A 108 2.56 -16.58 -23.74
N ASP A 109 1.29 -16.17 -23.78
CA ASP A 109 0.39 -16.44 -24.89
C ASP A 109 1.00 -16.00 -26.24
N PRO A 110 1.20 -16.93 -27.21
CA PRO A 110 1.76 -16.59 -28.50
C PRO A 110 0.90 -15.59 -29.28
N ASP A 111 -0.42 -15.55 -29.07
CA ASP A 111 -1.31 -14.59 -29.72
C ASP A 111 -1.08 -13.16 -29.19
N LEU A 112 -0.67 -13.03 -27.92
CA LEU A 112 -0.27 -11.74 -27.36
C LEU A 112 1.01 -11.22 -28.04
N LEU A 113 1.95 -12.11 -28.35
CA LEU A 113 3.21 -11.75 -29.01
C LEU A 113 2.97 -11.38 -30.49
N SER A 114 2.11 -12.13 -31.19
CA SER A 114 1.73 -11.83 -32.57
C SER A 114 1.04 -10.46 -32.66
N ASP A 115 0.13 -10.15 -31.73
CA ASP A 115 -0.54 -8.86 -31.68
C ASP A 115 0.43 -7.70 -31.40
N ILE A 116 1.41 -7.89 -30.51
CA ILE A 116 2.44 -6.86 -30.26
C ILE A 116 3.27 -6.65 -31.52
N GLN A 117 3.63 -7.72 -32.24
CA GLN A 117 4.39 -7.64 -33.48
C GLN A 117 3.60 -6.92 -34.58
N ALA A 118 2.32 -7.26 -34.74
CA ALA A 118 1.38 -6.64 -35.67
C ALA A 118 1.26 -5.13 -35.43
N LEU A 119 1.07 -4.72 -34.18
CA LEU A 119 0.96 -3.30 -33.83
C LEU A 119 2.31 -2.58 -33.93
N TRP A 120 3.42 -3.28 -33.67
CA TRP A 120 4.76 -2.71 -33.79
C TRP A 120 5.22 -2.60 -35.23
N SER A 121 4.69 -3.33 -36.20
CA SER A 121 5.11 -3.21 -37.61
C SER A 121 4.62 -1.91 -38.28
N ASP A 122 3.55 -1.30 -37.75
CA ASP A 122 3.04 0.01 -38.20
C ASP A 122 3.99 1.14 -37.77
N LYS A 123 4.67 1.76 -38.75
CA LYS A 123 5.63 2.85 -38.52
C LYS A 123 5.02 4.04 -37.78
N GLY A 124 3.76 4.39 -38.07
CA GLY A 124 3.08 5.49 -37.39
C GLY A 124 2.85 5.19 -35.90
N VAL A 125 2.55 3.93 -35.58
CA VAL A 125 2.38 3.46 -34.21
C VAL A 125 3.73 3.46 -33.48
N GLN A 126 4.80 2.97 -34.11
CA GLN A 126 6.15 2.99 -33.53
C GLN A 126 6.57 4.42 -33.16
N GLU A 127 6.43 5.36 -34.09
CA GLU A 127 6.85 6.76 -33.88
C GLU A 127 6.04 7.41 -32.75
N LEU A 128 4.72 7.31 -32.79
CA LEU A 128 3.85 7.88 -31.75
C LEU A 128 4.10 7.25 -30.38
N PHE A 129 4.27 5.92 -30.32
CA PHE A 129 4.52 5.20 -29.08
C PHE A 129 5.86 5.61 -28.46
N ILE A 130 6.92 5.65 -29.27
CA ILE A 130 8.26 6.04 -28.82
C ILE A 130 8.26 7.50 -28.36
N ASP A 131 7.67 8.41 -29.13
CA ASP A 131 7.63 9.84 -28.79
C ASP A 131 6.92 10.06 -27.45
N ARG A 132 5.70 9.52 -27.29
CA ARG A 132 4.94 9.56 -26.03
C ARG A 132 5.69 8.93 -24.86
N TYR A 133 6.36 7.79 -25.07
CA TYR A 133 7.17 7.15 -24.03
C TYR A 133 8.32 8.06 -23.61
N THR A 134 9.02 8.65 -24.58
CA THR A 134 10.16 9.53 -24.28
C THR A 134 9.73 10.81 -23.57
N ASP A 135 8.65 11.44 -24.01
CA ASP A 135 8.11 12.65 -23.37
C ASP A 135 7.68 12.36 -21.94
N ALA A 136 6.87 11.33 -21.70
CA ALA A 136 6.47 10.93 -20.35
C ALA A 136 7.68 10.62 -19.45
N ARG A 137 8.77 10.09 -20.01
CA ARG A 137 10.01 9.81 -19.29
C ARG A 137 10.81 11.08 -19.00
N MET A 138 10.79 12.06 -19.90
CA MET A 138 11.41 13.36 -19.70
C MET A 138 10.65 14.16 -18.65
N ASP A 139 9.31 14.17 -18.71
CA ASP A 139 8.44 14.81 -17.73
C ASP A 139 8.66 14.22 -16.33
N ALA A 140 8.70 12.88 -16.22
CA ALA A 140 8.99 12.22 -14.94
C ALA A 140 10.41 12.52 -14.40
N LYS A 141 11.38 12.82 -15.28
CA LYS A 141 12.73 13.25 -14.89
C LYS A 141 12.72 14.71 -14.43
N ALA A 142 12.03 15.59 -15.16
CA ALA A 142 11.87 16.99 -14.83
C ALA A 142 11.19 17.16 -13.47
N TYR A 143 10.12 16.40 -13.21
CA TYR A 143 9.44 16.32 -11.91
C TYR A 143 10.44 15.97 -10.78
N ARG A 144 11.20 14.88 -10.92
CA ARG A 144 12.16 14.46 -9.87
C ARG A 144 13.28 15.46 -9.62
N LEU A 145 13.66 16.22 -10.65
CA LEU A 145 14.72 17.22 -10.55
C LEU A 145 14.21 18.55 -10.03
N SER A 146 12.90 18.83 -10.14
CA SER A 146 12.28 20.06 -9.63
C SER A 146 12.35 20.14 -8.11
N ASP A 147 12.48 21.36 -7.59
CA ASP A 147 12.53 21.60 -6.14
C ASP A 147 11.22 21.16 -5.48
N LEU A 148 10.07 21.48 -6.08
CA LEU A 148 8.76 21.09 -5.56
C LEU A 148 8.55 19.57 -5.56
N GLY A 149 9.04 18.87 -6.58
CA GLY A 149 8.99 17.40 -6.64
C GLY A 149 9.84 16.73 -5.56
N ARG A 150 11.03 17.29 -5.24
CA ARG A 150 11.85 16.81 -4.13
C ARG A 150 11.21 17.11 -2.78
N ASP A 151 10.70 18.32 -2.59
CA ASP A 151 9.99 18.72 -1.37
C ASP A 151 8.79 17.80 -1.12
N TRP A 152 8.06 17.42 -2.17
CA TRP A 152 6.96 16.47 -2.10
C TRP A 152 7.41 15.06 -1.66
N GLU A 153 8.49 14.54 -2.25
CA GLU A 153 9.02 13.21 -1.92
C GLU A 153 9.53 13.18 -0.47
N ASP A 154 10.33 14.16 -0.08
CA ASP A 154 10.84 14.32 1.29
C ASP A 154 9.70 14.46 2.30
N LEU A 155 8.68 15.25 1.98
CA LEU A 155 7.50 15.41 2.82
C LEU A 155 6.76 14.09 3.03
N ASN A 156 6.58 13.29 1.98
CA ASN A 156 5.91 12.00 2.08
C ASN A 156 6.72 10.98 2.91
N ILE A 157 8.05 10.94 2.73
CA ILE A 157 8.94 10.10 3.56
C ILE A 157 8.81 10.49 5.03
N VAL A 158 8.86 11.79 5.35
CA VAL A 158 8.72 12.28 6.73
C VAL A 158 7.35 11.94 7.31
N ILE A 159 6.29 12.09 6.51
CA ILE A 159 4.93 11.73 6.91
C ILE A 159 4.85 10.22 7.21
N GLU A 160 5.37 9.36 6.33
CA GLU A 160 5.34 7.91 6.49
C GLU A 160 6.07 7.48 7.76
N VAL A 161 7.30 7.96 7.98
CA VAL A 161 8.09 7.66 9.18
C VAL A 161 7.35 8.07 10.45
N LYS A 162 6.80 9.29 10.49
CA LYS A 162 6.04 9.79 11.65
C LYS A 162 4.75 9.03 11.87
N GLN A 163 4.05 8.63 10.81
CA GLN A 163 2.86 7.79 10.90
C GLN A 163 3.20 6.40 11.47
N GLY A 164 4.29 5.79 11.01
CA GLY A 164 4.79 4.52 11.55
C GLY A 164 5.12 4.61 13.04
N GLN A 165 5.79 5.68 13.46
CA GLN A 165 6.08 5.94 14.87
C GLN A 165 4.80 6.15 15.70
N LEU A 166 3.87 6.98 15.20
CA LEU A 166 2.59 7.23 15.86
C LEU A 166 1.80 5.92 16.02
N LYS A 167 1.75 5.09 14.98
CA LYS A 167 1.06 3.79 15.00
C LYS A 167 1.63 2.86 16.07
N ARG A 168 2.95 2.71 16.13
CA ARG A 168 3.63 1.85 17.12
C ARG A 168 3.34 2.30 18.55
N ILE A 169 3.56 3.58 18.86
CA ILE A 169 3.32 4.10 20.22
C ILE A 169 1.83 4.01 20.58
N SER A 170 0.94 4.28 19.63
CA SER A 170 -0.52 4.16 19.79
C SER A 170 -0.95 2.73 20.11
N GLN A 171 -0.37 1.75 19.42
CA GLN A 171 -0.59 0.33 19.67
C GLN A 171 -0.07 -0.07 21.05
N ASP A 172 1.16 0.33 21.42
CA ASP A 172 1.72 0.01 22.73
C ASP A 172 0.90 0.60 23.89
N LEU A 173 0.35 1.81 23.70
CA LEU A 173 -0.59 2.42 24.66
C LEU A 173 -1.92 1.67 24.73
N PHE A 174 -2.48 1.27 23.58
CA PHE A 174 -3.76 0.56 23.52
C PHE A 174 -3.66 -0.84 24.14
N LEU A 175 -2.56 -1.54 23.90
CA LEU A 175 -2.25 -2.86 24.45
C LEU A 175 -1.63 -2.79 25.85
N GLN A 176 -1.57 -1.62 26.48
CA GLN A 176 -1.00 -1.40 27.83
C GLN A 176 0.41 -1.98 28.03
N ARG A 177 1.22 -2.07 26.96
CA ARG A 177 2.62 -2.56 27.02
C ARG A 177 3.53 -1.61 27.78
N ILE A 178 3.12 -0.35 27.93
CA ILE A 178 3.82 0.67 28.70
C ILE A 178 3.20 0.75 30.10
N THR A 179 3.80 0.04 31.06
CA THR A 179 3.26 -0.08 32.42
C THR A 179 3.74 1.01 33.38
N ARG A 180 4.96 1.54 33.19
CA ARG A 180 5.50 2.59 34.06
C ARG A 180 4.84 3.95 33.78
N GLU A 181 4.39 4.63 34.83
CA GLU A 181 3.67 5.92 34.74
C GLU A 181 4.48 7.03 34.06
N ASP A 182 5.78 7.12 34.33
CA ASP A 182 6.69 8.09 33.71
C ASP A 182 6.75 7.90 32.18
N ARG A 183 6.88 6.64 31.74
CA ARG A 183 6.90 6.27 30.33
C ARG A 183 5.53 6.46 29.68
N LEU A 184 4.46 6.19 30.40
CA LEU A 184 3.09 6.34 29.91
C LEU A 184 2.75 7.83 29.67
N SER A 185 3.11 8.71 30.60
CA SER A 185 2.98 10.16 30.43
C SER A 185 3.81 10.68 29.25
N ALA A 186 5.07 10.22 29.13
CA ALA A 186 5.93 10.57 28.01
C ALA A 186 5.38 10.06 26.67
N ALA A 187 4.85 8.84 26.62
CA ALA A 187 4.25 8.25 25.43
C ALA A 187 3.00 9.02 24.98
N ARG A 188 2.09 9.37 25.90
CA ARG A 188 0.93 10.21 25.60
C ARG A 188 1.34 11.58 25.03
N SER A 189 2.35 12.19 25.63
CA SER A 189 2.90 13.48 25.15
C SER A 189 3.51 13.35 23.75
N ARG A 190 4.25 12.27 23.48
CA ARG A 190 4.80 11.98 22.15
C ARG A 190 3.71 11.76 21.10
N VAL A 191 2.66 11.01 21.43
CA VAL A 191 1.49 10.81 20.55
C VAL A 191 0.85 12.15 20.21
N ALA A 192 0.58 13.00 21.21
CA ALA A 192 -0.04 14.30 20.99
C ALA A 192 0.84 15.25 20.15
N ARG A 193 2.17 15.17 20.30
CA ARG A 193 3.11 15.94 19.48
C ARG A 193 3.17 15.42 18.04
N LEU A 194 3.36 14.11 17.86
CA LEU A 194 3.40 13.48 16.53
C LEU A 194 2.09 13.68 15.77
N ALA A 195 0.94 13.60 16.45
CA ALA A 195 -0.36 13.84 15.83
C ALA A 195 -0.48 15.28 15.31
N ARG A 196 -0.03 16.28 16.08
CA ARG A 196 0.00 17.69 15.65
C ARG A 196 0.94 17.90 14.46
N GLU A 197 2.18 17.42 14.57
CA GLU A 197 3.16 17.51 13.49
C GLU A 197 2.64 16.84 12.20
N LEU A 198 1.95 15.70 12.31
CA LEU A 198 1.33 15.03 11.16
C LEU A 198 0.16 15.80 10.55
N ILE A 199 -0.63 16.51 11.34
CA ILE A 199 -1.69 17.38 10.83
C ILE A 199 -1.07 18.53 10.01
N GLU A 200 -0.06 19.20 10.57
CA GLU A 200 0.65 20.29 9.89
C GLU A 200 1.29 19.81 8.58
N LYS A 201 2.01 18.68 8.61
CA LYS A 201 2.68 18.14 7.41
C LYS A 201 1.68 17.69 6.34
N ARG A 202 0.55 17.10 6.72
CA ARG A 202 -0.51 16.77 5.77
C ARG A 202 -1.15 18.02 5.17
N GLN A 203 -1.28 19.09 5.95
CA GLN A 203 -1.76 20.36 5.44
C GLN A 203 -0.77 20.95 4.43
N THR A 204 0.53 20.94 4.72
CA THR A 204 1.57 21.34 3.74
C THR A 204 1.49 20.51 2.46
N ARG A 205 1.27 19.20 2.60
CA ARG A 205 1.09 18.30 1.46
C ARG A 205 -0.12 18.71 0.63
N ASP A 206 -1.26 18.95 1.27
CA ASP A 206 -2.48 19.36 0.57
C ASP A 206 -2.33 20.77 -0.07
N ASP A 207 -1.54 21.67 0.54
CA ASP A 207 -1.19 22.98 -0.02
C ASP A 207 -0.31 22.84 -1.29
N ILE A 208 0.64 21.89 -1.33
CA ILE A 208 1.44 21.58 -2.53
C ILE A 208 0.53 21.07 -3.66
N VAL A 209 -0.35 20.12 -3.38
CA VAL A 209 -1.28 19.57 -4.40
C VAL A 209 -2.20 20.64 -4.97
N SER A 210 -2.69 21.53 -4.10
CA SER A 210 -3.58 22.63 -4.50
C SER A 210 -2.85 23.87 -5.01
N LEU A 211 -1.51 23.82 -5.11
CA LEU A 211 -0.65 24.94 -5.49
C LEU A 211 -0.88 26.21 -4.65
N LYS A 212 -1.34 26.05 -3.42
CA LYS A 212 -1.73 27.16 -2.57
C LYS A 212 -0.49 27.84 -1.99
N GLY A 213 -0.35 29.14 -2.25
CA GLY A 213 0.80 29.92 -1.78
C GLY A 213 2.07 29.69 -2.61
N LEU A 214 1.97 29.00 -3.75
CA LEU A 214 3.05 28.81 -4.70
C LEU A 214 2.87 29.74 -5.92
N PRO A 215 3.96 30.15 -6.60
CA PRO A 215 3.87 30.95 -7.80
C PRO A 215 3.20 30.15 -8.93
N ALA A 216 2.35 30.81 -9.71
CA ALA A 216 1.66 30.23 -10.86
C ALA A 216 2.59 30.14 -12.08
N ILE A 217 3.54 29.22 -12.02
CA ILE A 217 4.50 28.92 -13.09
C ILE A 217 4.21 27.54 -13.70
N PRO A 218 4.53 27.31 -14.99
CA PRO A 218 4.30 26.03 -15.67
C PRO A 218 4.89 24.85 -14.90
N GLU A 219 6.11 25.00 -14.37
CA GLU A 219 6.83 23.93 -13.68
C GLU A 219 6.05 23.41 -12.46
N ASN A 220 5.44 24.30 -11.66
CA ASN A 220 4.64 23.90 -10.50
C ASN A 220 3.35 23.17 -10.93
N THR A 221 2.76 23.62 -12.03
CA THR A 221 1.53 23.02 -12.59
C THR A 221 1.82 21.60 -13.07
N ASP A 222 2.94 21.40 -13.76
CA ASP A 222 3.37 20.09 -14.25
C ASP A 222 3.67 19.13 -13.09
N VAL A 223 4.30 19.64 -12.02
CA VAL A 223 4.55 18.87 -10.79
C VAL A 223 3.25 18.45 -10.11
N ALA A 224 2.29 19.36 -9.95
CA ALA A 224 0.97 19.01 -9.38
C ALA A 224 0.22 18.00 -10.24
N ALA A 225 0.26 18.14 -11.57
CA ALA A 225 -0.32 17.19 -12.50
C ALA A 225 0.32 15.80 -12.35
N HIS A 226 1.64 15.73 -12.20
CA HIS A 226 2.35 14.48 -11.96
C HIS A 226 1.94 13.83 -10.62
N ILE A 227 1.79 14.63 -9.56
CA ILE A 227 1.31 14.15 -8.26
C ILE A 227 -0.10 13.55 -8.38
N HIS A 228 -1.01 14.23 -9.07
CA HIS A 228 -2.36 13.73 -9.32
C HIS A 228 -2.35 12.44 -10.13
N TYR A 229 -1.50 12.35 -11.15
CA TYR A 229 -1.33 11.13 -11.95
C TYR A 229 -0.87 9.95 -11.09
N GLU A 230 0.17 10.11 -10.28
CA GLU A 230 0.66 9.03 -9.41
C GLU A 230 -0.40 8.59 -8.38
N HIS A 231 -1.18 9.54 -7.82
CA HIS A 231 -2.28 9.20 -6.93
C HIS A 231 -3.38 8.38 -7.63
N LEU A 232 -3.78 8.77 -8.85
CA LEU A 232 -4.76 8.03 -9.65
C LEU A 232 -4.25 6.63 -10.01
N ARG A 233 -2.98 6.53 -10.36
CA ARG A 233 -2.31 5.26 -10.65
C ARG A 233 -2.29 4.34 -9.43
N GLU A 234 -2.01 4.86 -8.24
CA GLU A 234 -2.06 4.10 -7.00
C GLU A 234 -3.48 3.59 -6.72
N MET A 235 -4.49 4.45 -6.86
CA MET A 235 -5.89 4.05 -6.68
C MET A 235 -6.33 2.96 -7.66
N ARG A 236 -5.89 3.05 -8.92
CA ARG A 236 -6.12 2.00 -9.92
C ARG A 236 -5.47 0.68 -9.48
N ASN A 237 -4.21 0.71 -9.06
CA ASN A 237 -3.52 -0.49 -8.57
C ASN A 237 -4.24 -1.13 -7.38
N GLN A 238 -4.77 -0.35 -6.45
CA GLN A 238 -5.56 -0.86 -5.31
C GLN A 238 -6.88 -1.50 -5.74
N SER A 239 -7.52 -0.94 -6.78
CA SER A 239 -8.73 -1.53 -7.36
C SER A 239 -8.44 -2.87 -8.06
N GLU A 240 -7.31 -2.95 -8.76
CA GLU A 240 -6.89 -4.15 -9.51
C GLU A 240 -6.31 -5.24 -8.59
N SER A 241 -5.77 -4.90 -7.42
CA SER A 241 -5.12 -5.85 -6.49
C SER A 241 -6.08 -6.79 -5.74
N GLY A 242 -7.27 -7.07 -6.28
CA GLY A 242 -8.26 -8.01 -5.75
C GLY A 242 -9.06 -7.51 -4.54
N SER A 243 -8.63 -6.46 -3.84
CA SER A 243 -9.31 -5.92 -2.66
C SER A 243 -10.64 -5.23 -2.98
N ARG A 244 -10.88 -4.83 -4.24
CA ARG A 244 -12.04 -4.02 -4.70
C ARG A 244 -12.39 -2.83 -3.78
N PHE A 245 -11.42 -2.38 -2.97
CA PHE A 245 -11.57 -1.32 -1.99
C PHE A 245 -10.38 -0.37 -2.16
N VAL A 246 -10.70 0.89 -2.42
CA VAL A 246 -9.70 1.94 -2.65
C VAL A 246 -9.65 2.85 -1.43
N TRP A 247 -8.44 3.04 -0.90
CA TRP A 247 -8.18 3.93 0.23
C TRP A 247 -8.18 5.39 -0.22
N LEU A 248 -9.37 5.98 -0.17
CA LEU A 248 -9.55 7.42 -0.38
C LEU A 248 -9.18 8.20 0.90
N PRO A 249 -8.74 9.47 0.78
CA PRO A 249 -8.47 10.35 1.93
C PRO A 249 -9.63 10.43 2.94
N TYR A 250 -10.87 10.32 2.44
CA TYR A 250 -12.08 10.23 3.25
C TYR A 250 -12.07 9.03 4.21
N TYR A 251 -11.67 7.85 3.72
CA TYR A 251 -11.59 6.62 4.52
C TYR A 251 -10.45 6.67 5.53
N GLU A 252 -9.31 7.28 5.19
CA GLU A 252 -8.25 7.52 6.17
C GLU A 252 -8.71 8.44 7.31
N GLY A 253 -9.50 9.46 6.98
CA GLY A 253 -10.15 10.33 7.97
C GLY A 253 -11.07 9.54 8.92
N LYS A 254 -11.88 8.62 8.37
CA LYS A 254 -12.75 7.74 9.17
C LYS A 254 -11.95 6.78 10.04
N LEU A 255 -10.93 6.13 9.48
CA LEU A 255 -10.05 5.20 10.21
C LEU A 255 -9.47 5.88 11.46
N ARG A 256 -8.96 7.11 11.32
CA ARG A 256 -8.45 7.90 12.45
C ARG A 256 -9.50 8.16 13.54
N LYS A 257 -10.76 8.43 13.17
CA LYS A 257 -11.85 8.63 14.14
C LYS A 257 -12.20 7.33 14.87
N ILE A 258 -12.21 6.21 14.15
CA ILE A 258 -12.47 4.87 14.70
C ILE A 258 -11.37 4.48 15.68
N THR A 259 -10.09 4.62 15.29
CA THR A 259 -8.97 4.28 16.17
C THR A 259 -8.95 5.16 17.42
N ALA A 260 -9.18 6.47 17.28
CA ALA A 260 -9.28 7.38 18.42
C ALA A 260 -10.46 7.03 19.34
N ALA A 261 -11.61 6.61 18.81
CA ALA A 261 -12.74 6.17 19.63
C ALA A 261 -12.38 4.94 20.48
N LEU A 262 -11.77 3.93 19.86
CA LEU A 262 -11.34 2.69 20.50
C LEU A 262 -10.27 2.96 21.57
N GLN A 263 -9.28 3.80 21.30
CA GLN A 263 -8.28 4.21 22.27
C GLN A 263 -8.87 4.91 23.50
N ASN A 264 -10.03 5.54 23.36
CA ASN A 264 -10.77 6.16 24.47
C ASN A 264 -11.77 5.20 25.14
N GLY A 265 -11.65 3.89 24.89
CA GLY A 265 -12.55 2.87 25.47
C GLY A 265 -13.97 2.90 24.91
N ARG A 266 -14.20 3.55 23.76
CA ARG A 266 -15.53 3.61 23.12
C ARG A 266 -15.60 2.61 21.99
N TRP A 267 -16.72 1.90 21.89
CA TRP A 267 -16.99 0.96 20.81
C TRP A 267 -17.79 1.70 19.71
N PRO A 268 -17.19 2.04 18.57
CA PRO A 268 -17.87 2.78 17.52
C PRO A 268 -18.87 1.89 16.76
N ILE A 269 -19.94 2.52 16.29
CA ILE A 269 -20.93 1.91 15.38
C ILE A 269 -20.76 2.58 14.01
N LEU A 270 -20.49 1.77 12.98
CA LEU A 270 -20.34 2.24 11.60
C LEU A 270 -21.69 2.11 10.90
N MET A 271 -22.31 3.22 10.57
CA MET A 271 -23.58 3.25 9.83
C MET A 271 -23.35 3.65 8.38
N GLY A 272 -24.11 3.04 7.47
CA GLY A 272 -24.10 3.33 6.04
C GLY A 272 -24.61 2.16 5.22
N GLU A 273 -24.81 2.40 3.92
CA GLU A 273 -25.31 1.39 2.98
C GLU A 273 -24.37 0.18 2.87
N GLY A 274 -24.92 -0.96 2.42
CA GLY A 274 -24.14 -2.14 2.07
C GLY A 274 -23.10 -1.82 1.00
N GLY A 275 -21.93 -2.45 1.06
CA GLY A 275 -20.87 -2.26 0.06
C GLY A 275 -20.00 -1.00 0.22
N THR A 276 -20.30 -0.10 1.18
CA THR A 276 -19.53 1.15 1.40
C THR A 276 -18.18 0.97 2.14
N GLY A 277 -17.70 -0.27 2.29
CA GLY A 277 -16.38 -0.54 2.90
C GLY A 277 -16.30 -0.49 4.42
N LYS A 278 -17.43 -0.50 5.15
CA LYS A 278 -17.46 -0.55 6.64
C LYS A 278 -16.60 -1.68 7.22
N SER A 279 -16.69 -2.86 6.61
CA SER A 279 -15.92 -4.03 7.01
C SER A 279 -14.41 -3.83 6.84
N HIS A 280 -13.99 -3.18 5.75
CA HIS A 280 -12.57 -2.85 5.50
C HIS A 280 -12.04 -1.85 6.53
N LEU A 281 -12.83 -0.83 6.88
CA LEU A 281 -12.48 0.12 7.93
C LEU A 281 -12.32 -0.56 9.30
N ALA A 282 -13.25 -1.46 9.66
CA ALA A 282 -13.18 -2.21 10.91
C ALA A 282 -11.95 -3.11 10.97
N ILE A 283 -11.62 -3.80 9.87
CA ILE A 283 -10.43 -4.64 9.76
C ILE A 283 -9.16 -3.80 9.89
N ALA A 284 -9.06 -2.69 9.16
CA ALA A 284 -7.90 -1.81 9.22
C ALA A 284 -7.69 -1.21 10.62
N ALA A 285 -8.78 -0.83 11.31
CA ALA A 285 -8.73 -0.32 12.68
C ALA A 285 -8.20 -1.37 13.66
N ALA A 286 -8.65 -2.62 13.53
CA ALA A 286 -8.15 -3.74 14.33
C ALA A 286 -6.65 -3.97 14.09
N TYR A 287 -6.22 -4.11 12.84
CA TYR A 287 -4.79 -4.24 12.52
C TYR A 287 -3.95 -3.07 13.02
N ALA A 288 -4.50 -1.85 12.98
CA ALA A 288 -3.78 -0.67 13.45
C ALA A 288 -3.54 -0.66 14.96
N LEU A 289 -4.46 -1.25 15.74
CA LEU A 289 -4.45 -1.19 17.20
C LEU A 289 -3.95 -2.47 17.87
N THR A 290 -4.26 -3.64 17.32
CA THR A 290 -3.87 -4.94 17.90
C THR A 290 -2.84 -5.67 17.05
N GLY A 291 -2.66 -5.30 15.78
CA GLY A 291 -1.81 -6.06 14.86
C GLY A 291 -2.46 -7.33 14.31
N SER A 292 -3.73 -7.59 14.66
CA SER A 292 -4.47 -8.77 14.22
C SER A 292 -5.79 -8.38 13.55
N ALA A 293 -6.31 -9.27 12.70
CA ALA A 293 -7.67 -9.15 12.19
C ALA A 293 -8.69 -9.21 13.34
N PRO A 294 -9.86 -8.54 13.19
CA PRO A 294 -10.90 -8.62 14.20
C PRO A 294 -11.58 -9.98 14.19
N LEU A 295 -12.07 -10.43 15.34
CA LEU A 295 -12.97 -11.58 15.41
C LEU A 295 -14.34 -11.17 14.89
N LYS A 296 -14.74 -11.75 13.75
CA LYS A 296 -16.04 -11.47 13.15
C LYS A 296 -17.12 -12.27 13.89
N VAL A 297 -18.17 -11.58 14.34
CA VAL A 297 -19.41 -12.19 14.83
C VAL A 297 -20.56 -11.72 13.93
N PRO A 298 -21.17 -12.61 13.13
CA PRO A 298 -22.37 -12.28 12.38
C PRO A 298 -23.55 -12.14 13.35
N CYS A 299 -24.13 -10.94 13.43
CA CYS A 299 -25.25 -10.67 14.31
C CYS A 299 -26.57 -10.90 13.57
N GLY A 300 -27.54 -11.43 14.30
CA GLY A 300 -28.91 -11.62 13.85
C GLY A 300 -29.87 -11.62 15.03
N PRO A 301 -31.18 -11.80 14.77
CA PRO A 301 -32.19 -11.75 15.83
C PRO A 301 -32.01 -12.81 16.93
N ARG A 302 -31.29 -13.90 16.62
CA ARG A 302 -31.06 -15.03 17.53
C ARG A 302 -29.65 -15.06 18.13
N THR A 303 -28.83 -14.04 17.87
CA THR A 303 -27.47 -13.98 18.43
C THR A 303 -27.54 -14.02 19.95
N ASN A 304 -26.90 -15.02 20.55
CA ASN A 304 -27.05 -15.35 21.97
C ASN A 304 -25.69 -15.67 22.62
N GLU A 305 -25.74 -16.26 23.80
CA GLU A 305 -24.55 -16.64 24.58
C GLU A 305 -23.61 -17.60 23.84
N HIS A 306 -24.12 -18.50 22.99
CA HIS A 306 -23.31 -19.45 22.24
C HIS A 306 -22.41 -18.76 21.21
N ASP A 307 -22.93 -17.75 20.51
CA ASP A 307 -22.16 -16.99 19.51
C ASP A 307 -21.13 -16.05 20.15
N LEU A 308 -21.50 -15.47 21.30
CA LEU A 308 -20.76 -14.38 21.93
C LEU A 308 -19.80 -14.87 23.00
N ILE A 309 -20.19 -15.83 23.83
CA ILE A 309 -19.49 -16.23 25.05
C ILE A 309 -18.96 -17.64 24.95
N MET A 310 -19.83 -18.66 24.91
CA MET A 310 -19.39 -20.05 24.85
C MET A 310 -20.50 -21.00 24.42
N ASP A 311 -20.12 -22.02 23.67
CA ASP A 311 -20.97 -23.14 23.30
C ASP A 311 -20.38 -24.45 23.82
N LYS A 312 -21.25 -25.38 24.25
CA LYS A 312 -20.83 -26.65 24.83
C LYS A 312 -20.74 -27.69 23.72
N ASP A 313 -19.51 -28.06 23.37
CA ASP A 313 -19.23 -29.13 22.42
C ASP A 313 -19.14 -30.47 23.18
N ILE A 314 -20.05 -31.38 22.87
CA ILE A 314 -20.09 -32.74 23.42
C ILE A 314 -19.64 -33.66 22.30
N LYS A 315 -18.43 -34.22 22.42
CA LYS A 315 -17.96 -35.23 21.47
C LYS A 315 -18.76 -36.52 21.65
N ASP A 316 -19.24 -37.06 20.54
CA ASP A 316 -20.11 -38.22 20.49
C ASP A 316 -19.48 -39.46 21.15
N THR A 317 -20.32 -40.18 21.88
CA THR A 317 -20.00 -41.11 22.97
C THR A 317 -19.57 -42.52 22.54
N ASP A 318 -18.67 -42.66 21.57
CA ASP A 318 -18.13 -43.99 21.21
C ASP A 318 -16.67 -44.22 21.62
N GLN A 319 -15.93 -43.18 22.03
CA GLN A 319 -14.54 -43.31 22.50
C GLN A 319 -14.17 -42.34 23.65
N GLY A 320 -14.92 -42.38 24.76
CA GLY A 320 -14.55 -41.67 26.00
C GLY A 320 -14.77 -40.15 25.97
N GLY A 321 -15.91 -39.72 25.42
CA GLY A 321 -16.22 -38.31 25.11
C GLY A 321 -16.13 -37.36 26.31
N GLY A 322 -15.11 -36.50 26.29
CA GLY A 322 -15.04 -35.31 27.14
C GLY A 322 -15.91 -34.18 26.57
N SER A 323 -16.55 -33.41 27.45
CA SER A 323 -17.21 -32.15 27.08
C SER A 323 -16.20 -31.01 27.14
N LYS A 324 -16.19 -30.15 26.12
CA LYS A 324 -15.41 -28.92 26.11
C LYS A 324 -16.31 -27.72 25.82
N ASN A 325 -15.97 -26.56 26.35
CA ASN A 325 -16.65 -25.32 25.99
C ASN A 325 -15.82 -24.61 24.91
N THR A 326 -16.39 -24.45 23.72
CA THR A 326 -15.81 -23.63 22.65
C THR A 326 -16.19 -22.19 22.89
N TYR A 327 -15.23 -21.27 22.98
CA TYR A 327 -15.52 -19.88 23.30
C TYR A 327 -16.05 -19.11 22.07
N GLY A 328 -16.98 -18.20 22.32
CA GLY A 328 -17.59 -17.30 21.34
C GLY A 328 -16.72 -16.07 21.08
N GLY A 329 -17.17 -15.20 20.17
CA GLY A 329 -16.34 -14.10 19.67
C GLY A 329 -15.92 -13.06 20.71
N LEU A 330 -16.77 -12.73 21.69
CA LEU A 330 -16.43 -11.78 22.76
C LEU A 330 -15.46 -12.40 23.77
N LEU A 331 -15.73 -13.62 24.23
CA LEU A 331 -14.84 -14.28 25.19
C LEU A 331 -13.45 -14.52 24.58
N LYS A 332 -13.38 -15.04 23.34
CA LYS A 332 -12.12 -15.19 22.58
C LYS A 332 -11.33 -13.91 22.38
N ALA A 333 -12.02 -12.79 22.19
CA ALA A 333 -11.37 -11.50 22.02
C ALA A 333 -10.93 -10.89 23.35
N ALA A 334 -11.70 -11.10 24.41
CA ALA A 334 -11.38 -10.58 25.74
C ALA A 334 -10.21 -11.34 26.36
N THR A 335 -10.18 -12.67 26.26
CA THR A 335 -9.27 -13.51 27.05
C THR A 335 -8.15 -14.14 26.23
N GLY A 336 -8.29 -14.18 24.90
CA GLY A 336 -7.33 -14.84 24.00
C GLY A 336 -7.44 -16.36 23.98
N PHE A 337 -8.33 -16.98 24.77
CA PHE A 337 -8.58 -18.42 24.75
C PHE A 337 -9.64 -18.77 23.70
N ASP A 338 -9.45 -19.88 22.99
CA ASP A 338 -10.38 -20.40 22.00
C ASP A 338 -11.34 -21.46 22.58
N ASP A 339 -10.92 -22.20 23.61
CA ASP A 339 -11.76 -23.15 24.34
C ASP A 339 -11.28 -23.40 25.77
N SER A 340 -12.09 -24.13 26.55
CA SER A 340 -11.83 -24.42 27.96
C SER A 340 -10.72 -25.44 28.25
N THR A 341 -10.10 -26.02 27.21
CA THR A 341 -9.04 -27.03 27.39
C THR A 341 -7.64 -26.43 27.32
N GLN A 342 -7.54 -25.19 26.85
CA GLN A 342 -6.29 -24.46 26.73
C GLN A 342 -5.76 -24.00 28.09
N LEU A 343 -4.48 -24.25 28.34
CA LEU A 343 -3.77 -23.80 29.54
C LEU A 343 -3.23 -22.37 29.40
N GLU A 344 -3.01 -21.93 28.15
CA GLU A 344 -2.49 -20.61 27.80
C GLU A 344 -3.30 -20.02 26.65
N PRO A 345 -3.46 -18.69 26.58
CA PRO A 345 -4.21 -18.05 25.52
C PRO A 345 -3.45 -18.15 24.18
N THR A 346 -4.18 -18.20 23.06
CA THR A 346 -3.58 -18.20 21.71
C THR A 346 -3.08 -16.83 21.29
N CYS A 347 -3.48 -15.78 22.00
CA CYS A 347 -3.00 -14.40 21.83
C CYS A 347 -2.61 -13.82 23.19
N ASP A 348 -1.47 -13.13 23.25
CA ASP A 348 -0.95 -12.46 24.46
C ASP A 348 -1.64 -11.11 24.75
N HIS A 349 -2.57 -10.70 23.89
CA HIS A 349 -3.37 -9.49 24.04
C HIS A 349 -4.82 -9.70 23.59
N GLY A 350 -5.69 -8.79 24.03
CA GLY A 350 -7.07 -8.72 23.60
C GLY A 350 -7.20 -8.37 22.13
N ARG A 351 -8.29 -8.82 21.51
CA ARG A 351 -8.61 -8.56 20.10
C ARG A 351 -9.83 -7.67 19.98
N ILE A 352 -9.98 -7.06 18.81
CA ILE A 352 -11.20 -6.32 18.47
C ILE A 352 -12.23 -7.29 17.91
N VAL A 353 -13.47 -7.22 18.40
CA VAL A 353 -14.61 -7.92 17.83
C VAL A 353 -15.28 -7.03 16.78
N ARG A 354 -15.58 -7.59 15.61
CA ARG A 354 -16.45 -6.96 14.62
C ARG A 354 -17.84 -7.57 14.72
N LEU A 355 -18.77 -6.82 15.30
CA LEU A 355 -20.20 -7.17 15.37
C LEU A 355 -20.85 -6.78 14.05
N ASP A 356 -20.95 -7.73 13.13
CA ASP A 356 -21.43 -7.50 11.77
C ASP A 356 -22.96 -7.54 11.72
N GLU A 357 -23.60 -6.55 11.09
CA GLU A 357 -25.06 -6.38 11.10
C GLU A 357 -25.63 -6.24 12.52
N PHE A 358 -24.93 -5.49 13.38
CA PHE A 358 -25.29 -5.34 14.79
C PHE A 358 -26.73 -4.81 14.99
N ASN A 359 -27.25 -4.05 14.02
CA ASN A 359 -28.63 -3.56 14.01
C ASN A 359 -29.70 -4.67 13.94
N ARG A 360 -29.32 -5.91 13.61
CA ARG A 360 -30.22 -7.08 13.58
C ARG A 360 -30.34 -7.80 14.91
N ILE A 361 -29.51 -7.47 15.90
CA ILE A 361 -29.63 -8.06 17.23
C ILE A 361 -30.93 -7.58 17.88
N ASP A 362 -31.63 -8.46 18.60
CA ASP A 362 -32.80 -8.06 19.36
C ASP A 362 -32.35 -7.14 20.52
N PRO A 363 -32.80 -5.86 20.57
CA PRO A 363 -32.44 -4.94 21.64
C PRO A 363 -32.89 -5.40 23.04
N LYS A 364 -33.88 -6.29 23.12
CA LYS A 364 -34.36 -6.91 24.36
C LYS A 364 -33.82 -8.33 24.56
N GLY A 365 -33.08 -8.85 23.59
CA GLY A 365 -32.52 -10.19 23.61
C GLY A 365 -31.27 -10.29 24.49
N GLN A 366 -30.94 -11.51 24.88
CA GLN A 366 -29.77 -11.83 25.70
C GLN A 366 -28.46 -11.32 25.06
N GLY A 367 -28.32 -11.42 23.73
CA GLY A 367 -27.12 -10.98 23.03
C GLY A 367 -26.81 -9.49 23.18
N TYR A 368 -27.82 -8.62 23.16
CA TYR A 368 -27.61 -7.17 23.34
C TYR A 368 -27.16 -6.86 24.79
N SER A 369 -27.75 -7.53 25.78
CA SER A 369 -27.35 -7.42 27.18
C SER A 369 -25.89 -7.86 27.39
N ILE A 370 -25.48 -9.00 26.81
CA ILE A 370 -24.10 -9.50 26.87
C ILE A 370 -23.11 -8.49 26.29
N VAL A 371 -23.41 -7.91 25.11
CA VAL A 371 -22.55 -6.88 24.49
C VAL A 371 -22.42 -5.65 25.39
N LYS A 372 -23.51 -5.24 26.05
CA LYS A 372 -23.52 -4.11 26.97
C LYS A 372 -22.70 -4.36 28.24
N GLU A 373 -22.74 -5.59 28.77
CA GLU A 373 -21.92 -6.02 29.91
C GLU A 373 -20.45 -6.11 29.52
N ALA A 374 -20.14 -6.75 28.40
CA ALA A 374 -18.76 -6.88 27.90
C ALA A 374 -18.09 -5.53 27.66
N ARG A 375 -18.86 -4.50 27.25
CA ARG A 375 -18.35 -3.13 27.09
C ARG A 375 -17.85 -2.50 28.40
N GLN A 376 -18.32 -2.97 29.55
CA GLN A 376 -17.93 -2.44 30.86
C GLN A 376 -16.66 -3.09 31.40
N LEU A 377 -16.14 -4.11 30.73
CA LEU A 377 -14.95 -4.84 31.16
C LEU A 377 -13.68 -4.01 30.98
N HIS A 378 -12.82 -4.07 31.98
CA HIS A 378 -11.49 -3.47 31.97
C HIS A 378 -10.39 -4.55 31.97
N PRO A 379 -9.21 -4.26 31.39
CA PRO A 379 -8.09 -5.18 31.45
C PRO A 379 -7.75 -5.59 32.89
N GLY A 380 -7.55 -6.89 33.11
CA GLY A 380 -7.29 -7.49 34.41
C GLY A 380 -8.54 -7.92 35.20
N GLU A 381 -9.74 -7.48 34.81
CA GLU A 381 -10.98 -8.00 35.40
C GLU A 381 -11.21 -9.45 34.97
N MET A 382 -11.83 -10.25 35.85
CA MET A 382 -12.14 -11.65 35.55
C MET A 382 -13.40 -11.73 34.69
N TYR A 383 -13.31 -12.45 33.57
CA TYR A 383 -14.40 -12.74 32.65
C TYR A 383 -14.44 -14.23 32.33
N TYR A 384 -15.40 -14.94 32.92
CA TYR A 384 -15.53 -16.39 32.83
C TYR A 384 -14.22 -17.14 33.13
N ASP A 385 -13.71 -16.91 34.35
CA ASP A 385 -12.48 -17.51 34.91
C ASP A 385 -11.15 -17.13 34.24
N HIS A 386 -11.17 -16.20 33.29
CA HIS A 386 -9.97 -15.69 32.63
C HIS A 386 -9.85 -14.17 32.78
N PRO A 387 -8.63 -13.61 32.93
CA PRO A 387 -8.45 -12.17 32.95
C PRO A 387 -8.70 -11.57 31.56
N VAL A 388 -9.37 -10.41 31.52
CA VAL A 388 -9.52 -9.62 30.30
C VAL A 388 -8.16 -9.04 29.90
N LEU A 389 -7.72 -9.32 28.67
CA LEU A 389 -6.46 -8.86 28.13
C LEU A 389 -6.55 -7.43 27.59
N PRO A 390 -5.48 -6.62 27.72
CA PRO A 390 -5.40 -5.30 27.10
C PRO A 390 -5.62 -5.35 25.59
N GLY A 391 -6.34 -4.36 25.05
CA GLY A 391 -6.67 -4.30 23.62
C GLY A 391 -8.01 -4.90 23.24
N PHE A 392 -8.75 -5.47 24.19
CA PHE A 392 -10.14 -5.87 23.99
C PHE A 392 -11.03 -4.67 23.65
N GLY A 393 -11.87 -4.84 22.64
CA GLY A 393 -12.90 -3.86 22.28
C GLY A 393 -13.77 -4.36 21.14
N ALA A 394 -14.73 -3.55 20.69
CA ALA A 394 -15.56 -3.92 19.55
C ALA A 394 -15.85 -2.76 18.60
N ILE A 395 -16.12 -3.11 17.35
CA ILE A 395 -16.64 -2.23 16.30
C ILE A 395 -17.92 -2.88 15.78
N ALA A 396 -19.04 -2.17 15.84
CA ALA A 396 -20.29 -2.61 15.23
C ALA A 396 -20.39 -2.07 13.80
N THR A 397 -20.87 -2.89 12.85
CA THR A 397 -21.00 -2.51 11.43
C THR A 397 -22.38 -2.77 10.85
#